data_AF-A0A6A6K929-F1
#
_entry.id   AF-A0A6A6K929-F1
#
_cell.length_a   1.000
_cell.length_b   1.000
_cell.length_c   1.000
_cell.angle_alpha   90.00
_cell.angle_beta   90.00
_cell.angle_gamma   90.00
#
_symmetry.space_group_name_H-M   'P 1'
#
loop_
_entity.id
_entity.type
_entity.pdbx_description
1 polymer ?
#
loop_
_entity_poly.entity_id
_entity_poly.type
_entity_poly.pdbx_seq_one_letter_code
_entity_poly.pdbx_strand_id
1 'polypeptide(L)'
;MSLIFKSIGCEHNYHRIQDDTLSGDTSSTDKATQKNLEELVKIGERLLKKPVSRVNQDTGIFEAVENEGTNEEALVRFAKLLSEERKLRWQRLQRSQDSN
;
A
#
# COMPACT_ATOMS: atom_id res chain seq x y z
N MET A 1 -2.26 -13.70 -2.68
CA MET A 1 -1.56 -12.88 -3.69
C MET A 1 -0.15 -12.43 -3.30
N SER A 2 0.22 -12.29 -2.02
CA SER A 2 1.62 -12.02 -1.61
C SER A 2 2.61 -13.15 -1.95
N LEU A 3 2.15 -14.40 -1.96
CA LEU A 3 2.95 -15.60 -2.23
C LEU A 3 3.68 -15.53 -3.58
N ILE A 4 3.01 -15.02 -4.62
CA ILE A 4 3.57 -14.93 -5.98
C ILE A 4 4.75 -13.96 -6.01
N PHE A 5 4.61 -12.79 -5.37
CA PHE A 5 5.68 -11.79 -5.34
C PHE A 5 6.90 -12.31 -4.57
N LYS A 6 6.68 -13.00 -3.45
CA LYS A 6 7.78 -13.63 -2.70
C LYS A 6 8.43 -14.79 -3.47
N SER A 7 7.66 -15.61 -4.19
CA SER A 7 8.23 -16.74 -4.96
C SER A 7 9.15 -16.32 -6.11
N ILE A 8 9.00 -15.08 -6.59
CA ILE A 8 9.84 -14.51 -7.66
C ILE A 8 10.85 -13.46 -7.13
N GLY A 9 11.06 -13.36 -5.82
CA GLY A 9 12.00 -12.41 -5.21
C GLY A 9 11.63 -10.93 -5.40
N CYS A 10 10.34 -10.65 -5.59
CA CYS A 10 9.79 -9.31 -5.82
C CYS A 10 8.83 -8.88 -4.72
N GLU A 11 8.97 -9.39 -3.50
CA GLU A 11 8.11 -9.07 -2.35
C GLU A 11 8.07 -7.58 -2.01
N HIS A 12 9.11 -6.83 -2.36
CA HIS A 12 9.17 -5.37 -2.23
C HIS A 12 8.27 -4.63 -3.21
N ASN A 13 7.90 -5.25 -4.33
CA ASN A 13 6.98 -4.69 -5.32
C ASN A 13 5.50 -4.88 -4.93
N TYR A 14 5.23 -5.60 -3.83
CA TYR A 14 3.90 -5.77 -3.29
C TYR A 14 3.76 -5.01 -1.97
N HIS A 15 2.97 -3.95 -1.99
CA HIS A 15 2.66 -3.15 -0.81
C HIS A 15 1.18 -3.33 -0.44
N ARG A 16 0.91 -3.91 0.75
CA ARG A 16 -0.44 -4.11 1.27
C ARG A 16 -0.61 -3.28 2.54
N ILE A 17 -1.53 -2.33 2.48
CA ILE A 17 -1.95 -1.52 3.63
C ILE A 17 -3.32 -2.03 4.06
N GLN A 18 -3.42 -2.49 5.29
CA GLN A 18 -4.66 -3.01 5.87
C GLN A 18 -4.63 -2.81 7.38
N ASP A 19 -5.81 -2.57 7.96
CA ASP A 19 -6.01 -2.66 9.40
C ASP A 19 -6.89 -3.88 9.70
N ASP A 20 -6.40 -4.77 10.56
CA ASP A 20 -7.05 -5.99 11.03
C ASP A 20 -7.56 -5.85 12.47
N THR A 21 -7.52 -4.64 13.03
CA THR A 21 -7.89 -4.35 14.43
C THR A 21 -9.24 -3.63 14.57
N LEU A 22 -9.97 -3.44 13.47
CA LEU A 22 -11.31 -2.85 13.47
C LEU A 22 -12.26 -3.66 14.36
N SER A 23 -13.10 -2.97 15.13
CA SER A 23 -14.03 -3.60 16.07
C SER A 23 -15.22 -2.71 16.37
N GLY A 24 -16.33 -3.30 16.82
CA GLY A 24 -17.55 -2.55 17.08
C GLY A 24 -18.05 -1.81 15.83
N ASP A 25 -18.42 -0.53 15.98
CA ASP A 25 -18.98 0.27 14.88
C ASP A 25 -18.02 0.46 13.70
N THR A 26 -16.70 0.53 13.95
CA THR A 26 -15.70 0.72 12.89
C THR A 26 -15.52 -0.52 12.01
N SER A 27 -16.01 -1.68 12.47
CA SER A 27 -16.07 -2.91 11.66
C SER A 27 -17.36 -3.05 10.83
N SER A 28 -18.36 -2.20 11.08
CA SER A 28 -19.65 -2.21 10.38
C SER A 28 -19.54 -1.52 9.02
N THR A 29 -20.03 -2.14 7.96
CA THR A 29 -19.98 -1.58 6.60
C THR A 29 -21.14 -0.64 6.28
N ASP A 30 -22.16 -0.56 7.14
CA ASP A 30 -23.42 0.15 6.94
C ASP A 30 -23.66 1.29 7.94
N LYS A 31 -22.80 1.47 8.95
CA LYS A 31 -22.95 2.52 9.97
C LYS A 31 -22.27 3.83 9.57
N ALA A 32 -22.97 4.64 8.80
CA ALA A 32 -22.52 5.96 8.36
C ALA A 32 -22.84 7.10 9.37
N THR A 33 -22.66 6.88 10.67
CA THR A 33 -22.79 7.98 11.65
C THR A 33 -21.55 8.88 11.58
N GLN A 34 -21.71 10.19 11.81
CA GLN A 34 -20.58 11.13 11.79
C GLN A 34 -19.43 10.67 12.69
N LYS A 35 -19.75 10.25 13.92
CA LYS A 35 -18.77 9.73 14.88
C LYS A 35 -17.99 8.53 14.33
N ASN A 36 -18.66 7.58 13.68
CA ASN A 36 -17.99 6.39 13.14
C ASN A 36 -17.08 6.75 11.96
N LEU A 37 -17.53 7.62 11.06
CA LEU A 37 -16.73 8.09 9.93
C LEU A 37 -15.49 8.87 10.37
N GLU A 38 -15.61 9.73 11.38
CA GLU A 38 -14.47 10.44 11.96
C GLU A 38 -13.46 9.48 12.60
N GLU A 39 -13.92 8.42 13.27
CA GLU A 39 -13.03 7.41 13.84
C GLU A 39 -12.31 6.60 12.74
N LEU A 40 -13.00 6.25 11.66
CA LEU A 40 -12.39 5.59 10.49
C LEU A 40 -11.31 6.45 9.83
N VAL A 41 -11.51 7.77 9.74
CA VAL A 41 -10.45 8.71 9.28
C VAL A 41 -9.22 8.62 10.17
N LYS A 42 -9.40 8.73 11.50
CA LYS A 42 -8.28 8.62 12.47
C LYS A 42 -7.56 7.29 12.38
N ILE A 43 -8.28 6.19 12.15
CA ILE A 43 -7.67 4.87 11.94
C ILE A 43 -6.81 4.88 10.68
N GLY A 44 -7.31 5.44 9.58
CA GLY A 44 -6.54 5.61 8.33
C GLY A 44 -5.27 6.44 8.52
N GLU A 45 -5.37 7.58 9.21
CA GLU A 45 -4.22 8.44 9.54
C GLU A 45 -3.19 7.70 10.39
N ARG A 46 -3.64 6.93 11.39
CA ARG A 46 -2.75 6.09 12.22
C ARG A 46 -2.10 4.98 11.41
N LEU A 47 -2.84 4.38 10.48
CA LEU A 47 -2.36 3.30 9.61
C LEU A 47 -1.23 3.78 8.70
N LEU A 48 -1.23 5.04 8.25
CA LEU A 48 -0.12 5.64 7.52
C LEU A 48 1.18 5.68 8.34
N LYS A 49 1.07 5.88 9.66
CA LYS A 49 2.24 5.94 10.57
C LYS A 49 2.71 4.55 11.05
N LYS A 50 1.93 3.49 10.84
CA LYS A 50 2.36 2.11 11.14
C LYS A 50 3.51 1.70 10.19
N PRO A 51 4.42 0.82 10.63
CA PRO A 51 5.47 0.28 9.78
C PRO A 51 4.88 -0.52 8.61
N VAL A 52 5.64 -0.61 7.52
CA VAL A 52 5.32 -1.55 6.44
C VAL A 52 5.32 -2.96 6.99
N SER A 53 4.30 -3.75 6.64
CA SER A 53 4.18 -5.14 7.09
C SER A 53 3.99 -6.09 5.93
N ARG A 54 4.43 -7.34 6.13
CA ARG A 54 4.26 -8.45 5.19
C ARG A 54 3.77 -9.67 5.92
N VAL A 55 3.03 -10.51 5.21
CA VAL A 55 2.59 -11.78 5.77
C VAL A 55 3.78 -12.70 5.99
N ASN A 56 3.96 -13.15 7.23
CA ASN A 56 4.81 -14.26 7.57
C ASN A 56 4.12 -15.55 7.10
N GLN A 57 4.82 -16.37 6.31
CA GLN A 57 4.23 -17.54 5.67
C GLN A 57 4.01 -18.70 6.64
N ASP A 58 4.76 -18.74 7.74
CA ASP A 58 4.68 -19.79 8.73
C ASP A 58 3.52 -19.52 9.70
N THR A 59 3.29 -18.25 10.05
CA THR A 59 2.26 -17.84 11.02
C THR A 59 0.97 -17.36 10.35
N GLY A 60 1.04 -16.92 9.09
CA GLY A 60 -0.07 -16.29 8.38
C GLY A 60 -0.39 -14.85 8.85
N ILE A 61 0.39 -14.32 9.80
CA ILE A 61 0.18 -13.00 10.41
C ILE A 61 1.03 -11.94 9.68
N PHE A 62 0.56 -10.70 9.65
CA PHE A 62 1.35 -9.58 9.14
C PHE A 62 2.36 -9.11 10.18
N GLU A 63 3.63 -9.14 9.81
CA GLU A 63 4.74 -8.71 10.65
C GLU A 63 5.42 -7.49 10.02
N ALA A 64 5.89 -6.58 10.86
CA ALA A 64 6.62 -5.40 10.42
C ALA A 64 7.92 -5.82 9.73
N VAL A 65 8.24 -5.18 8.61
CA VAL A 65 9.49 -5.39 7.90
C VAL A 65 10.53 -4.39 8.40
N GLU A 66 11.67 -4.88 8.87
CA GLU A 66 12.77 -4.02 9.27
C GLU A 66 13.26 -3.17 8.10
N ASN A 67 13.61 -1.90 8.39
CA ASN A 67 14.22 -0.95 7.46
C ASN A 67 13.35 -0.48 6.27
N GLU A 68 12.07 -0.83 6.19
CA GLU A 68 11.19 -0.32 5.13
C GLU A 68 10.42 0.96 5.48
N GLY A 69 10.53 1.40 6.73
CA GLY A 69 9.87 2.60 7.25
C GLY A 69 8.37 2.40 7.43
N THR A 70 7.65 3.51 7.36
CA THR A 70 6.19 3.60 7.53
C THR A 70 5.44 3.41 6.22
N ASN A 71 4.14 3.13 6.30
CA ASN A 71 3.26 3.07 5.13
C ASN A 71 3.22 4.40 4.37
N GLU A 72 3.26 5.54 5.07
CA GLU A 72 3.36 6.87 4.46
C GLU A 72 4.61 7.01 3.58
N GLU A 73 5.79 6.67 4.11
CA GLU A 73 7.04 6.74 3.36
C GLU A 73 7.04 5.78 2.17
N ALA A 74 6.48 4.57 2.35
CA ALA A 74 6.31 3.61 1.27
C ALA A 74 5.39 4.13 0.16
N LEU A 75 4.28 4.79 0.51
CA LEU A 75 3.39 5.43 -0.46
C LEU A 75 4.06 6.58 -1.20
N VAL A 76 4.88 7.39 -0.52
CA VAL A 76 5.68 8.45 -1.19
C VAL A 76 6.64 7.85 -2.22
N ARG A 77 7.36 6.77 -1.86
CA ARG A 77 8.21 6.05 -2.81
C ARG A 77 7.40 5.48 -3.98
N PHE A 78 6.24 4.89 -3.70
CA PHE A 78 5.37 4.31 -4.72
C PHE A 78 4.83 5.38 -5.68
N ALA A 79 4.39 6.53 -5.17
CA ALA A 79 3.95 7.66 -5.98
C ALA A 79 5.04 8.19 -6.91
N LYS A 80 6.29 8.23 -6.45
CA LYS A 80 7.45 8.58 -7.27
C LYS A 80 7.66 7.57 -8.42
N LEU A 81 7.64 6.26 -8.12
CA LEU A 81 7.76 5.21 -9.13
C LEU A 81 6.67 5.32 -10.21
N LEU A 82 5.41 5.52 -9.81
CA LEU A 82 4.30 5.69 -10.75
C LEU A 82 4.48 6.93 -11.64
N SER A 83 4.93 8.04 -11.07
CA SER A 83 5.18 9.29 -11.80
C SER A 83 6.31 9.14 -12.81
N GLU A 84 7.41 8.50 -12.42
CA GLU A 84 8.57 8.23 -13.28
C GLU A 84 8.20 7.28 -14.44
N GLU A 85 7.52 6.18 -14.16
CA GLU A 85 7.10 5.22 -15.19
C GLU A 85 6.11 5.87 -16.17
N ARG A 86 5.18 6.70 -15.70
CA ARG A 86 4.32 7.49 -16.58
C ARG A 86 5.16 8.35 -17.52
N LYS A 87 6.10 9.14 -17.02
CA LYS A 87 6.96 10.00 -17.87
C LYS A 87 7.75 9.18 -18.89
N LEU A 88 8.32 8.05 -18.48
CA LEU A 88 9.06 7.15 -19.38
C LEU A 88 8.19 6.62 -20.52
N ARG A 89 6.96 6.20 -20.24
CA ARG A 89 6.01 5.74 -21.27
C ARG A 89 5.66 6.85 -22.25
N TRP A 90 5.44 8.06 -21.77
CA TRP A 90 5.16 9.21 -22.62
C TRP A 90 6.34 9.54 -23.56
N GLN A 91 7.57 9.53 -23.05
CA GLN A 91 8.78 9.73 -23.87
C GLN A 91 8.95 8.63 -24.92
N ARG A 92 8.66 7.37 -24.57
CA ARG A 92 8.70 6.24 -25.52
C ARG A 92 7.69 6.44 -26.66
N LEU A 93 6.47 6.87 -26.34
CA LEU A 93 5.45 7.13 -27.35
C LEU A 93 5.85 8.26 -28.31
N GLN A 94 6.40 9.37 -27.78
CA GLN A 94 6.88 10.47 -28.62
C GLN A 94 7.99 10.02 -29.59
N ARG A 95 9.00 9.30 -29.09
CA ARG A 95 10.07 8.76 -29.95
C ARG A 95 9.55 7.82 -31.03
N SER A 96 8.54 6.99 -30.72
CA SER A 96 7.91 6.12 -31.71
C SER A 96 7.13 6.88 -32.77
N GLN A 97 6.63 8.09 -32.47
CA GLN A 97 5.95 8.95 -33.44
C GLN A 97 6.94 9.70 -34.33
N ASP A 98 8.08 10.12 -33.79
CA ASP A 98 9.13 10.83 -34.54
C ASP A 98 9.97 9.91 -35.47
N SER A 99 9.86 8.58 -35.28
CA SER A 99 10.60 7.57 -36.06
C SER A 99 9.81 7.01 -37.26
N ASN A 100 8.63 7.58 -37.55
CA ASN A 100 7.75 7.26 -38.67
C ASN A 100 7.68 8.45 -39.64
#